data_AF-A0AAJ1B9A6-F1
#
_entry.id   AF-A0AAJ1B9A6-F1
#
_cell.length_a   1.000
_cell.length_b   1.000
_cell.length_c   1.000
_cell.angle_alpha   90.00
_cell.angle_beta   90.00
_cell.angle_gamma   90.00
#
_symmetry.space_group_name_H-M   'P 1'
#
loop_
_entity.id
_entity.type
_entity.pdbx_description
1 polymer ?
#
loop_
_entity_poly.entity_id
_entity_poly.type
_entity_poly.pdbx_seq_one_letter_code
_entity_poly.pdbx_strand_id
1 'polypeptide(L)'
;MRKSKGLMGLAFLLVLLGLGCLFLAYREQEPFQEIKVKGEALQKLVVQETVSQGADPMERTIDFAALQRINPEIVGWLYVPQIGVDSPILTGQTDTEYLTKDFEGAYSPLGSIFT
;
A
#
# COMPACT_ATOMS: atom_id res chain seq x y z
N MET A 1 32.06 -12.27 41.19
CA MET A 1 30.90 -12.99 40.60
C MET A 1 29.61 -12.17 40.45
N ARG A 2 29.37 -11.12 41.25
CA ARG A 2 28.13 -10.29 41.18
C ARG A 2 28.00 -9.39 39.93
N LYS A 3 29.13 -8.88 39.39
CA LYS A 3 29.16 -8.04 38.17
C LYS A 3 28.71 -8.78 36.89
N SER A 4 29.08 -10.05 36.74
CA SER A 4 28.74 -10.87 35.56
C SER A 4 27.25 -11.24 35.50
N LYS A 5 26.61 -11.49 36.64
CA LYS A 5 25.16 -11.75 36.69
C LYS A 5 24.34 -10.51 36.28
N GLY A 6 24.78 -9.32 36.71
CA GLY A 6 24.17 -8.05 36.29
C GLY A 6 24.35 -7.75 34.80
N LEU A 7 25.54 -8.03 34.25
CA LEU A 7 25.82 -7.85 32.83
C LEU A 7 24.98 -8.79 31.95
N MET A 8 24.80 -10.05 32.37
CA MET A 8 24.01 -11.03 31.63
C MET A 8 22.51 -10.70 31.65
N GLY A 9 22.00 -10.19 32.78
CA GLY A 9 20.63 -9.67 32.87
C GLY A 9 20.40 -8.45 31.96
N LEU A 10 21.36 -7.53 31.90
CA LEU A 10 21.31 -6.39 30.99
C LEU A 10 21.32 -6.82 29.52
N ALA A 11 22.19 -7.76 29.15
CA ALA A 11 22.25 -8.30 27.79
C ALA A 11 20.92 -8.95 27.37
N PHE A 12 20.29 -9.73 28.26
CA PHE A 12 18.98 -10.32 27.98
C PHE A 12 17.89 -9.27 27.79
N LEU A 13 17.88 -8.22 28.62
CA LEU A 13 16.93 -7.12 28.49
C LEU A 13 17.11 -6.35 27.17
N LEU A 14 18.35 -6.12 26.74
CA LEU A 14 18.65 -5.48 25.45
C LEU A 14 18.20 -6.34 24.25
N VAL A 15 18.34 -7.66 24.34
CA VAL A 15 17.84 -8.57 23.29
C VAL A 15 16.32 -8.54 23.23
N LEU A 16 15.62 -8.60 24.36
CA LEU A 16 14.15 -8.49 24.39
C LEU A 16 13.67 -7.16 23.84
N LEU A 17 14.33 -6.06 24.23
CA LEU A 17 14.04 -4.72 23.69
C LEU A 17 14.25 -4.70 22.17
N GLY A 18 15.37 -5.26 21.68
CA GLY A 18 15.68 -5.34 20.25
C GLY A 18 14.63 -6.13 19.46
N LEU A 19 14.23 -7.31 19.95
CA LEU A 19 13.17 -8.11 19.34
C LEU A 19 11.82 -7.36 19.35
N GLY A 20 11.51 -6.65 20.43
CA GLY A 20 10.33 -5.79 20.52
C GLY A 20 10.35 -4.68 19.46
N CYS A 21 11.46 -3.97 19.31
CA CYS A 21 11.62 -2.94 18.27
C CYS A 21 11.48 -3.52 16.85
N LEU A 22 12.09 -4.68 16.59
CA LEU A 22 11.96 -5.36 15.29
C LEU A 22 10.51 -5.77 15.00
N PHE A 23 9.79 -6.27 16.00
CA PHE A 23 8.37 -6.61 15.86
C PHE A 23 7.51 -5.39 15.57
N LEU A 24 7.73 -4.27 16.27
CA LEU A 24 7.02 -3.02 16.00
C LEU A 24 7.32 -2.48 14.59
N ALA A 25 8.59 -2.51 14.18
CA ALA A 25 8.99 -2.10 12.84
C ALA A 25 8.35 -2.98 11.75
N TYR A 26 8.25 -4.29 11.98
CA TYR A 26 7.59 -5.21 11.07
C TYR A 26 6.08 -4.91 10.96
N ARG A 27 5.42 -4.66 12.09
CA ARG A 27 4.00 -4.30 12.12
C ARG A 27 3.70 -2.98 11.40
N GLU A 28 4.58 -2.00 11.53
CA GLU A 28 4.44 -0.72 10.83
C GLU A 28 4.60 -0.88 9.31
N GLN A 29 5.46 -1.79 8.87
CA GLN A 29 5.79 -2.00 7.46
C GLN A 29 4.74 -2.81 6.70
N GLU A 30 4.00 -3.68 7.40
CA GLU A 30 2.99 -4.57 6.82
C GLU A 30 1.96 -3.85 5.91
N PRO A 31 1.25 -2.78 6.36
CA PRO A 31 0.21 -2.14 5.53
C PRO A 31 0.75 -1.57 4.22
N PHE A 32 1.98 -1.06 4.22
CA PHE A 32 2.63 -0.56 3.00
C PHE A 32 2.90 -1.68 1.98
N GLN A 33 3.27 -2.87 2.45
CA GLN A 33 3.53 -4.01 1.57
C GLN A 33 2.22 -4.55 0.99
N GLU A 34 1.17 -4.64 1.82
CA GLU A 34 -0.14 -5.10 1.37
C GLU A 34 -0.69 -4.23 0.24
N ILE A 35 -0.69 -2.90 0.43
CA ILE A 35 -1.21 -1.98 -0.59
C ILE A 35 -0.34 -1.99 -1.85
N LYS A 36 0.99 -2.08 -1.71
CA LYS A 36 1.88 -2.18 -2.86
C LYS A 36 1.57 -3.43 -3.70
N VAL A 37 1.44 -4.59 -3.05
CA VAL A 37 1.13 -5.86 -3.73
C VAL A 37 -0.26 -5.81 -4.37
N LYS A 38 -1.28 -5.31 -3.64
CA LYS A 38 -2.63 -5.12 -4.16
C LYS A 38 -2.65 -4.18 -5.37
N GLY A 39 -1.92 -3.05 -5.30
CA GLY A 39 -1.80 -2.08 -6.38
C GLY A 39 -1.13 -2.66 -7.63
N GLU A 40 0.00 -3.37 -7.47
CA GLU A 40 0.67 -4.05 -8.58
C GLU A 40 -0.20 -5.14 -9.22
N ALA A 41 -0.98 -5.88 -8.41
CA ALA A 41 -1.93 -6.88 -8.90
C ALA A 41 -3.09 -6.22 -9.66
N LEU A 42 -3.63 -5.12 -9.15
CA LEU A 42 -4.67 -4.33 -9.79
C LEU A 42 -4.19 -3.79 -11.14
N GLN A 43 -3.00 -3.18 -11.18
CA GLN A 43 -2.40 -2.65 -12.41
C GLN A 43 -2.29 -3.73 -13.50
N LYS A 44 -1.77 -4.91 -13.16
CA LYS A 44 -1.68 -6.04 -14.10
C LYS A 44 -3.04 -6.52 -14.63
N LEU A 45 -4.11 -6.31 -13.85
CA LEU A 45 -5.45 -6.72 -14.21
C LEU A 45 -6.14 -5.69 -15.14
N VAL A 46 -5.95 -4.39 -14.88
CA VAL A 46 -6.76 -3.33 -15.49
C VAL A 46 -6.00 -2.44 -16.47
N VAL A 47 -4.68 -2.37 -16.39
CA VAL A 47 -3.87 -1.52 -17.26
C VAL A 47 -3.49 -2.32 -18.50
N GLN A 48 -4.00 -1.88 -19.64
CA GLN A 48 -3.60 -2.40 -20.95
C GLN A 48 -2.53 -1.48 -21.52
N GLU A 49 -1.30 -1.98 -21.54
CA GLU A 49 -0.18 -1.32 -22.18
C GLU A 49 -0.10 -1.74 -23.65
N THR A 50 0.11 -0.79 -24.55
CA THR A 50 0.47 -1.09 -25.93
C THR A 50 1.85 -1.72 -25.94
N VAL A 51 1.89 -3.05 -26.10
CA VAL A 51 3.12 -3.86 -26.17
C VAL A 51 3.85 -3.54 -27.49
N SER A 52 4.45 -2.37 -27.58
CA SER A 52 5.39 -2.02 -28.64
C SER A 52 6.65 -1.46 -28.00
N GLN A 53 7.81 -2.00 -28.38
CA GLN A 53 9.09 -1.46 -27.93
C GLN A 53 9.20 0.01 -28.38
N GLY A 54 9.13 0.93 -27.41
CA GLY A 54 9.15 2.38 -27.66
C GLY A 54 7.79 3.09 -27.48
N ALA A 55 6.77 2.41 -26.96
CA ALA A 55 5.50 3.04 -26.60
C ALA A 55 5.70 4.10 -25.51
N ASP A 56 5.05 5.26 -25.68
CA ASP A 56 5.01 6.32 -24.67
C ASP A 56 4.34 5.75 -23.40
N PRO A 57 4.95 5.88 -22.20
CA PRO A 57 4.32 5.43 -20.96
C PRO A 57 2.94 6.07 -20.71
N MET A 58 2.60 7.16 -21.40
CA MET A 58 1.27 7.79 -21.37
C MET A 58 0.23 7.06 -22.25
N GLU A 59 0.64 6.24 -23.21
CA GLU A 59 -0.24 5.44 -24.06
C GLU A 59 -0.69 4.16 -23.32
N ARG A 60 -1.70 4.32 -22.46
CA ARG A 60 -2.29 3.23 -21.69
C ARG A 60 -3.80 3.39 -21.61
N THR A 61 -4.49 2.26 -21.61
CA THR A 61 -5.95 2.20 -21.43
C THR A 61 -6.26 1.48 -20.12
N ILE A 62 -7.20 2.04 -19.35
CA ILE A 62 -7.64 1.47 -18.08
C ILE A 62 -9.00 0.79 -18.29
N ASP A 63 -9.11 -0.48 -17.90
CA ASP A 63 -10.38 -1.22 -17.89
C ASP A 63 -11.24 -0.78 -16.70
N PHE A 64 -11.97 0.33 -16.89
CA PHE A 64 -12.91 0.84 -15.89
C PHE A 64 -14.06 -0.13 -15.58
N ALA A 65 -14.46 -0.98 -16.52
CA ALA A 65 -15.50 -1.96 -16.25
C ALA A 65 -15.01 -3.03 -15.27
N ALA A 66 -13.73 -3.40 -15.32
CA ALA A 66 -13.11 -4.26 -14.32
C ALA A 66 -12.97 -3.56 -12.96
N LEU A 67 -12.54 -2.29 -12.95
CA LEU A 67 -12.46 -1.50 -11.71
C LEU A 67 -13.82 -1.39 -11.01
N GLN A 68 -14.88 -1.05 -11.75
CA GLN A 68 -16.23 -0.91 -11.19
C GLN A 68 -16.80 -2.23 -10.66
N ARG A 69 -16.33 -3.39 -11.15
CA ARG A 69 -16.68 -4.70 -10.59
C ARG A 69 -15.99 -4.97 -9.25
N ILE A 70 -14.81 -4.42 -9.02
CA ILE A 70 -14.10 -4.48 -7.74
C ILE A 70 -14.76 -3.53 -6.75
N ASN A 71 -14.94 -2.28 -7.16
CA ASN A 71 -15.61 -1.27 -6.37
C ASN A 71 -16.27 -0.22 -7.29
N PRO A 72 -17.62 -0.06 -7.24
CA PRO A 72 -18.34 0.91 -8.07
C PRO A 72 -18.02 2.37 -7.75
N GLU A 73 -17.39 2.64 -6.60
CA GLU A 73 -16.97 3.98 -6.17
C GLU A 73 -15.65 4.43 -6.82
N ILE A 74 -15.00 3.58 -7.63
CA ILE A 74 -13.83 3.97 -8.43
C ILE A 74 -14.29 4.81 -9.64
N VAL A 75 -13.91 6.09 -9.63
CA VAL A 75 -14.35 7.10 -10.61
C VAL A 75 -13.23 7.55 -11.56
N GLY A 76 -11.98 7.21 -11.26
CA GLY A 76 -10.84 7.65 -12.05
C GLY A 76 -9.58 6.84 -11.81
N TRP A 77 -8.51 7.29 -12.46
CA TRP A 77 -7.17 6.73 -12.33
C TRP A 77 -6.15 7.88 -12.34
N LEU A 78 -5.25 7.91 -11.37
CA LEU A 78 -4.17 8.88 -11.29
C LEU A 78 -2.86 8.19 -11.68
N TYR A 79 -2.23 8.69 -12.74
CA TYR A 79 -0.93 8.21 -13.19
C TYR A 79 0.05 9.37 -13.34
N VAL A 80 1.12 9.33 -12.54
CA VAL A 80 2.22 10.29 -12.53
C VAL A 80 3.54 9.51 -12.42
N PRO A 81 4.13 9.06 -13.55
CA PRO A 81 5.28 8.16 -13.56
C PRO A 81 6.52 8.75 -12.90
N GLN A 82 6.68 10.08 -12.95
CA GLN A 82 7.83 10.80 -12.39
C GLN A 82 7.96 10.62 -10.87
N ILE A 83 6.84 10.32 -10.19
CA ILE A 83 6.78 10.09 -8.74
C ILE A 83 6.22 8.71 -8.39
N GLY A 84 6.02 7.83 -9.39
CA GLY A 84 5.54 6.46 -9.19
C GLY A 84 4.08 6.34 -8.72
N VAL A 85 3.24 7.35 -8.99
CA VAL A 85 1.80 7.26 -8.70
C VAL A 85 1.11 6.55 -9.86
N ASP A 86 0.38 5.47 -9.58
CA ASP A 86 -0.36 4.66 -10.57
C ASP A 86 -1.51 3.93 -9.86
N SER A 87 -2.55 4.68 -9.49
CA SER A 87 -3.58 4.24 -8.53
C SER A 87 -5.00 4.71 -8.90
N PRO A 88 -6.05 3.98 -8.49
CA PRO A 88 -7.43 4.40 -8.70
C PRO A 88 -7.79 5.62 -7.85
N ILE A 89 -8.75 6.39 -8.33
CA ILE A 89 -9.38 7.50 -7.61
C ILE A 89 -10.81 7.06 -7.23
N LEU A 90 -11.15 7.18 -5.95
CA LEU A 90 -12.46 6.82 -5.42
C LEU A 90 -13.30 8.07 -5.11
N THR A 91 -14.61 7.88 -5.00
CA THR A 91 -15.54 8.88 -4.48
C THR A 91 -16.27 8.31 -3.27
N GLY A 92 -16.29 9.04 -2.16
CA GLY A 92 -17.07 8.65 -0.98
C GLY A 92 -18.40 9.38 -0.89
N GLN A 93 -19.28 8.92 -0.01
CA GLN A 93 -20.45 9.71 0.41
C GLN A 93 -20.05 10.91 1.28
N THR A 94 -18.85 10.86 1.88
CA THR A 94 -18.25 11.95 2.66
C THR A 94 -16.76 12.10 2.35
N ASP A 95 -16.23 13.30 2.61
CA ASP A 95 -14.81 13.66 2.48
C ASP A 95 -13.87 12.93 3.46
N THR A 96 -14.38 11.94 4.19
CA THR A 96 -13.61 11.16 5.18
C THR A 96 -13.69 9.66 4.95
N GLU A 97 -14.54 9.20 4.04
CA GLU A 97 -14.88 7.79 3.89
C GLU A 97 -13.67 6.92 3.54
N TYR A 98 -12.78 7.43 2.69
CA TYR A 98 -11.61 6.72 2.18
C TYR A 98 -10.28 7.11 2.86
N LEU A 99 -10.34 7.83 3.98
CA LEU A 99 -9.17 8.10 4.82
C LEU A 99 -8.56 6.81 5.41
N THR A 100 -9.40 5.80 5.67
CA THR A 100 -8.99 4.54 6.31
C THR A 100 -9.51 3.30 5.58
N LYS A 101 -9.80 3.43 4.28
CA LYS A 101 -10.21 2.31 3.42
C LYS A 101 -9.32 2.20 2.19
N ASP A 102 -9.01 0.98 1.78
CA ASP A 102 -8.35 0.71 0.49
C ASP A 102 -9.36 0.80 -0.68
N PHE A 103 -8.88 0.57 -1.91
CA PHE A 103 -9.72 0.67 -3.11
C PHE A 103 -10.81 -0.42 -3.20
N GLU A 104 -10.69 -1.50 -2.42
CA GLU A 104 -11.69 -2.56 -2.30
C GLU A 104 -12.76 -2.21 -1.24
N GLY A 105 -12.57 -1.10 -0.52
CA GLY A 105 -13.44 -0.67 0.58
C GLY A 105 -13.12 -1.35 1.92
N ALA A 106 -12.05 -2.14 2.00
CA ALA A 106 -11.60 -2.77 3.23
C ALA A 106 -10.79 -1.79 4.09
N TYR A 107 -10.71 -2.03 5.40
CA TYR A 107 -9.91 -1.19 6.29
C TYR A 107 -8.44 -1.19 5.88
N SER A 108 -7.87 0.01 5.77
CA SER A 108 -6.46 0.23 5.50
C SER A 108 -6.00 1.49 6.23
N PRO A 109 -4.93 1.43 7.05
CA PRO A 109 -4.42 2.62 7.74
C PRO A 109 -3.79 3.65 6.80
N LEU A 110 -3.57 3.30 5.53
CA LEU A 110 -3.01 4.20 4.52
C LEU A 110 -4.09 4.84 3.63
N GLY A 111 -5.34 4.41 3.78
CA GLY A 111 -6.46 4.93 2.99
C GLY A 111 -6.32 4.71 1.48
N SER A 112 -6.95 5.59 0.72
CA SER A 112 -6.92 5.63 -0.75
C SER A 112 -6.83 7.06 -1.28
N ILE A 113 -6.65 7.23 -2.59
CA ILE A 113 -6.82 8.52 -3.27
C ILE A 113 -8.31 8.70 -3.55
N PHE A 114 -8.93 9.76 -3.02
CA PHE A 114 -10.37 9.98 -3.16
C PHE A 114 -10.75 11.46 -3.27
N THR A 115 -11.97 11.70 -3.75
CA THR A 115 -12.64 13.02 -3.84
C THR A 115 -13.81 13.13 -2.90
#